data_AF-A0A7J7WDM2-F1
#
_entry.id   AF-A0A7J7WDM2-F1
#
_cell.length_a   1.000
_cell.length_b   1.000
_cell.length_c   1.000
_cell.angle_alpha   90.00
_cell.angle_beta   90.00
_cell.angle_gamma   90.00
#
_symmetry.space_group_name_H-M   'P 1'
#
loop_
_entity.id
_entity.type
_entity.pdbx_description
1 polymer ?
#
loop_
_entity_poly.entity_id
_entity_poly.type
_entity_poly.pdbx_seq_one_letter_code
_entity_poly.pdbx_strand_id
1 'polypeptide(L)'
;MAAAGPGAGPAPVASAAASLPLAALNVRVRRRLSLFLNVRTAVAADWSALAEEVGFEYLEIRQLEAHADPTGKLLDDWQGRPGASVGRLLELLAKLGRDDVLLELGPSIEEDCQKYILKQQQEESEKPLQVAAVDSSVPRTAELAGITTLDDPLGQMPERFDAFICYCASDIQFVQEMIQQLEQTNYRLKLCVSDRDVLPGTCVWSIASAAGWWWLSQMITCRARNVTSRLSLHSASLQAPIRSD
;
A
#
# COMPACT_ATOMS: atom_id res chain seq x y z
N MET A 1 -1.62 -57.37 30.13
CA MET A 1 -0.99 -56.26 30.86
C MET A 1 -0.26 -55.39 29.86
N ALA A 2 -0.97 -54.49 29.17
CA ALA A 2 -0.38 -53.55 28.22
C ALA A 2 -0.35 -52.18 28.90
N ALA A 3 0.85 -51.68 29.19
CA ALA A 3 1.05 -50.36 29.76
C ALA A 3 1.01 -49.32 28.62
N ALA A 4 -0.07 -48.55 28.57
CA ALA A 4 -0.12 -47.30 27.86
C ALA A 4 0.69 -46.25 28.65
N GLY A 5 1.62 -45.57 27.98
CA GLY A 5 2.33 -44.40 28.49
C GLY A 5 2.10 -43.21 27.55
N PRO A 6 2.06 -41.96 28.06
CA PRO A 6 1.05 -40.99 27.64
C PRO A 6 1.59 -39.87 26.74
N GLY A 7 0.70 -39.38 25.88
CA GLY A 7 0.48 -37.95 25.70
C GLY A 7 1.59 -37.13 25.04
N ALA A 8 1.70 -37.24 23.72
CA ALA A 8 2.26 -36.17 22.91
C ALA A 8 1.33 -34.94 23.01
N GLY A 9 1.70 -33.95 23.83
CA GLY A 9 1.05 -32.63 23.88
C GLY A 9 1.35 -31.78 22.64
N PRO A 10 0.57 -30.73 22.37
CA PRO A 10 0.62 -29.96 21.12
C PRO A 10 1.80 -28.98 21.13
N ALA A 11 3.00 -29.45 20.80
CA ALA A 11 4.22 -28.65 20.84
C ALA A 11 4.60 -27.81 19.59
N PRO A 12 3.91 -27.81 18.42
CA PRO A 12 4.39 -27.02 17.27
C PRO A 12 3.84 -25.58 17.21
N VAL A 13 2.84 -25.21 18.01
CA VAL A 13 2.19 -23.87 17.95
C VAL A 13 2.81 -22.83 18.89
N ALA A 14 3.43 -23.26 19.98
CA ALA A 14 4.01 -22.34 20.97
C ALA A 14 5.28 -21.62 20.47
N SER A 15 6.06 -22.25 19.60
CA SER A 15 7.32 -21.68 19.08
C SER A 15 7.11 -20.61 18.01
N ALA A 16 6.09 -20.77 17.14
CA ALA A 16 5.78 -19.79 16.10
C ALA A 16 5.16 -18.51 16.67
N ALA A 17 4.34 -18.62 17.72
CA ALA A 17 3.77 -17.47 18.42
C ALA A 17 4.85 -16.61 19.11
N ALA A 18 5.94 -17.24 19.59
CA ALA A 18 7.02 -16.57 20.29
C ALA A 18 7.82 -15.61 19.40
N SER A 19 7.93 -15.89 18.09
CA SER A 19 8.64 -15.02 17.13
C SER A 19 7.83 -13.85 16.60
N LEU A 20 6.55 -13.73 16.97
CA LEU A 20 5.69 -12.66 16.45
C LEU A 20 6.09 -11.28 16.99
N PRO A 21 5.93 -10.22 16.19
CA PRO A 21 6.17 -8.86 16.66
C PRO A 21 5.15 -8.47 17.74
N LEU A 22 5.51 -7.49 18.59
CA LEU A 22 4.59 -6.96 19.62
C LEU A 22 3.30 -6.37 19.02
N ALA A 23 3.28 -6.05 17.73
CA ALA A 23 2.09 -5.63 16.98
C ALA A 23 0.96 -6.69 17.00
N ALA A 24 1.27 -7.95 17.30
CA ALA A 24 0.27 -9.00 17.50
C ALA A 24 -0.61 -8.77 18.73
N LEU A 25 -0.11 -8.07 19.76
CA LEU A 25 -0.85 -7.83 20.99
C LEU A 25 -1.89 -6.73 20.81
N ASN A 26 -3.15 -7.05 21.10
CA ASN A 26 -4.25 -6.11 20.96
C ASN A 26 -4.23 -5.01 22.05
N VAL A 27 -5.07 -3.97 21.86
CA VAL A 27 -5.19 -2.86 22.82
C VAL A 27 -5.68 -3.32 24.20
N ARG A 28 -6.48 -4.40 24.28
CA ARG A 28 -7.02 -4.92 25.54
C ARG A 28 -5.92 -5.53 26.40
N VAL A 29 -5.06 -6.37 25.82
CA VAL A 29 -3.90 -6.98 26.49
C VAL A 29 -2.91 -5.89 26.89
N ARG A 30 -2.60 -4.96 25.99
CA ARG A 30 -1.72 -3.80 26.30
C ARG A 30 -2.23 -2.99 27.49
N ARG A 31 -3.53 -2.68 27.53
CA ARG A 31 -4.13 -1.97 28.69
C ARG A 31 -4.03 -2.76 29.99
N ARG A 32 -4.23 -4.08 29.95
CA ARG A 32 -4.08 -4.90 31.17
C ARG A 32 -2.62 -4.96 31.60
N LEU A 33 -1.67 -5.13 30.68
CA LEU A 33 -0.24 -5.04 30.97
C LEU A 33 0.12 -3.71 31.66
N SER A 34 -0.40 -2.60 31.14
CA SER A 34 -0.23 -1.28 31.77
C SER A 34 -0.78 -1.24 33.19
N LEU A 35 -1.92 -1.86 33.50
CA LEU A 35 -2.47 -1.90 34.85
C LEU A 35 -1.58 -2.69 35.84
N PHE A 36 -0.91 -3.74 35.39
CA PHE A 36 -0.01 -4.52 36.24
C PHE A 36 1.34 -3.83 36.45
N LEU A 37 1.92 -3.30 35.37
CA LEU A 37 3.30 -2.85 35.36
C LEU A 37 3.48 -1.37 35.71
N ASN A 38 2.46 -0.52 35.50
CA ASN A 38 2.53 0.91 35.85
C ASN A 38 2.47 1.19 37.35
N VAL A 39 2.00 0.22 38.15
CA VAL A 39 1.95 0.36 39.61
C VAL A 39 3.38 0.36 40.13
N ARG A 40 3.81 1.47 40.73
CA ARG A 40 5.15 1.55 41.32
C ARG A 40 5.21 0.77 42.62
N THR A 41 6.05 -0.24 42.67
CA THR A 41 6.26 -1.09 43.84
C THR A 41 7.73 -1.13 44.21
N ALA A 42 8.02 -1.11 45.52
CA ALA A 42 9.42 -1.14 45.99
C ALA A 42 10.06 -2.54 45.93
N VAL A 43 9.25 -3.59 45.75
CA VAL A 43 9.66 -4.99 45.91
C VAL A 43 9.46 -5.80 44.63
N ALA A 44 8.42 -5.52 43.85
CA ALA A 44 8.18 -6.22 42.60
C ALA A 44 8.76 -5.40 41.43
N ALA A 45 9.11 -6.09 40.35
CA ALA A 45 9.67 -5.44 39.17
C ALA A 45 8.57 -4.62 38.46
N ASP A 46 8.75 -3.30 38.39
CA ASP A 46 7.83 -2.42 37.68
C ASP A 46 8.20 -2.33 36.19
N TRP A 47 7.44 -1.54 35.43
CA TRP A 47 7.73 -1.25 34.02
C TRP A 47 9.14 -0.68 33.78
N SER A 48 9.75 -0.01 34.78
CA SER A 48 11.11 0.51 34.67
C SER A 48 12.16 -0.61 34.66
N ALA A 49 11.98 -1.65 35.48
CA ALA A 49 12.86 -2.82 35.46
C ALA A 49 12.76 -3.57 34.13
N LEU A 50 11.54 -3.66 33.57
CA LEU A 50 11.34 -4.17 32.22
C LEU A 50 12.06 -3.32 31.17
N ALA A 51 11.99 -1.99 31.26
CA ALA A 51 12.68 -1.09 30.34
C ALA A 51 14.21 -1.24 30.40
N GLU A 52 14.78 -1.41 31.60
CA GLU A 52 16.21 -1.67 31.79
C GLU A 52 16.64 -3.00 31.14
N GLU A 53 15.88 -4.08 31.34
CA GLU A 53 16.16 -5.40 30.74
C GLU A 53 16.03 -5.41 29.21
N VAL A 54 15.16 -4.55 28.66
CA VAL A 54 15.04 -4.34 27.21
C VAL A 54 16.23 -3.51 26.67
N GLY A 55 16.98 -2.82 27.53
CA GLY A 55 18.14 -2.01 27.17
C GLY A 55 17.78 -0.55 26.85
N PHE A 56 16.75 0.00 27.47
CA PHE A 56 16.52 1.46 27.44
C PHE A 56 17.53 2.18 28.32
N GLU A 57 18.05 3.31 27.83
CA GLU A 57 18.94 4.17 28.60
C GLU A 57 18.15 4.88 29.71
N TYR A 58 18.81 5.22 30.81
CA TYR A 58 18.19 5.93 31.94
C TYR A 58 17.42 7.20 31.53
N LEU A 59 17.94 7.99 30.58
CA LEU A 59 17.24 9.21 30.12
C LEU A 59 15.96 8.89 29.33
N GLU A 60 15.95 7.80 28.56
CA GLU A 60 14.77 7.32 27.85
C GLU A 60 13.71 6.86 28.85
N ILE A 61 14.13 6.11 29.88
CA ILE A 61 13.24 5.68 30.97
C ILE A 61 12.65 6.91 31.66
N ARG A 62 13.45 7.91 32.01
CA ARG A 62 12.98 9.17 32.61
C ARG A 62 11.99 9.92 31.72
N GLN A 63 12.19 9.93 30.41
CA GLN A 63 11.25 10.52 29.47
C GLN A 63 9.92 9.73 29.44
N LEU A 64 9.96 8.41 29.50
CA LEU A 64 8.77 7.57 29.57
C LEU A 64 7.98 7.81 30.86
N GLU A 65 8.65 8.09 32.00
CA GLU A 65 7.98 8.39 33.27
C GLU A 65 7.03 9.60 33.19
N ALA A 66 7.29 10.54 32.27
CA ALA A 66 6.46 11.73 32.09
C ALA A 66 5.10 11.45 31.42
N HIS A 67 4.93 10.26 30.82
CA HIS A 67 3.72 9.88 30.12
C HIS A 67 2.68 9.26 31.06
N ALA A 68 1.39 9.43 30.74
CA ALA A 68 0.29 8.88 31.55
C ALA A 68 0.25 7.34 31.57
N ASP A 69 0.71 6.69 30.49
CA ASP A 69 0.86 5.24 30.40
C ASP A 69 2.29 4.89 29.94
N PRO A 70 3.25 4.76 30.87
CA PRO A 70 4.64 4.50 30.52
C PRO A 70 4.83 3.10 29.93
N THR A 71 4.11 2.07 30.42
CA THR A 71 4.19 0.71 29.86
C THR A 71 3.68 0.68 28.41
N GLY A 72 2.56 1.34 28.11
CA GLY A 72 2.04 1.41 26.76
C GLY A 72 3.05 2.03 25.79
N LYS A 73 3.65 3.16 26.20
CA LYS A 73 4.70 3.84 25.41
C LYS A 73 5.98 3.03 25.27
N LEU A 74 6.41 2.36 26.33
CA LEU A 74 7.54 1.44 26.30
C LEU A 74 7.35 0.33 25.25
N LEU A 75 6.17 -0.28 25.18
CA LEU A 75 5.86 -1.33 24.20
C LEU A 75 5.75 -0.80 22.76
N ASP A 76 5.42 0.48 22.59
CA ASP A 76 5.39 1.13 21.27
C ASP A 76 6.82 1.45 20.80
N ASP A 77 7.64 2.04 21.66
CA ASP A 77 9.03 2.36 21.34
C ASP A 77 9.89 1.10 21.17
N TRP A 78 9.57 0.03 21.91
CA TRP A 78 10.26 -1.25 21.79
C TRP A 78 10.03 -1.92 20.42
N GLN A 79 8.88 -1.69 19.75
CA GLN A 79 8.62 -2.29 18.42
C GLN A 79 9.66 -1.92 17.36
N GLY A 80 10.28 -0.75 17.47
CA GLY A 80 11.32 -0.31 16.53
C GLY A 80 12.71 -0.90 16.79
N ARG A 81 12.91 -1.63 17.89
CA ARG A 81 14.23 -2.15 18.30
C ARG A 81 14.45 -3.60 17.86
N PRO A 82 15.70 -3.99 17.60
CA PRO A 82 16.03 -5.39 17.32
C PRO A 82 15.70 -6.28 18.53
N GLY A 83 15.11 -7.44 18.28
CA GLY A 83 14.71 -8.39 19.34
C GLY A 83 13.31 -8.16 19.93
N ALA A 84 12.54 -7.21 19.40
CA ALA A 84 11.15 -7.01 19.79
C ALA A 84 10.27 -8.17 19.32
N SER A 85 9.87 -9.02 20.27
CA SER A 85 8.96 -10.14 20.02
C SER A 85 8.10 -10.43 21.23
N VAL A 86 6.93 -11.05 21.00
CA VAL A 86 6.02 -11.46 22.07
C VAL A 86 6.69 -12.51 22.97
N GLY A 87 7.42 -13.46 22.40
CA GLY A 87 8.18 -14.45 23.16
C GLY A 87 9.22 -13.80 24.06
N ARG A 88 9.96 -12.81 23.53
CA ARG A 88 10.94 -12.07 24.34
C ARG A 88 10.28 -11.31 25.49
N LEU A 89 9.11 -10.71 25.28
CA LEU A 89 8.37 -10.05 26.36
C LEU A 89 8.01 -11.05 27.48
N LEU A 90 7.49 -12.22 27.12
CA LEU A 90 7.12 -13.26 28.10
C LEU A 90 8.35 -13.78 28.86
N GLU A 91 9.49 -13.98 28.18
CA GLU A 91 10.75 -14.35 28.83
C GLU A 91 11.22 -13.29 29.83
N LEU A 92 11.15 -12.01 29.48
CA LEU A 92 11.55 -10.93 30.36
C LEU A 92 10.63 -10.83 31.58
N LEU A 93 9.31 -10.97 31.38
CA LEU A 93 8.35 -10.99 32.50
C LEU A 93 8.60 -12.18 33.46
N ALA A 94 8.95 -13.35 32.92
CA ALA A 94 9.33 -14.50 33.73
C ALA A 94 10.64 -14.27 34.50
N LYS A 95 11.65 -13.66 33.86
CA LYS A 95 12.92 -13.30 34.51
C LYS A 95 12.75 -12.30 35.64
N LEU A 96 11.81 -11.37 35.48
CA LEU A 96 11.46 -10.37 36.48
C LEU A 96 10.56 -10.92 37.61
N GLY A 97 10.18 -12.21 37.55
CA GLY A 97 9.34 -12.86 38.56
C GLY A 97 7.89 -12.38 38.57
N ARG A 98 7.39 -11.84 37.45
CA ARG A 98 5.99 -11.39 37.29
C ARG A 98 5.09 -12.51 36.77
N ASP A 99 5.02 -13.59 37.55
CA ASP A 99 4.19 -14.76 37.23
C ASP A 99 2.68 -14.45 37.28
N ASP A 100 2.30 -13.42 38.03
CA ASP A 100 0.93 -12.88 38.09
C ASP A 100 0.42 -12.45 36.72
N VAL A 101 1.24 -11.70 35.98
CA VAL A 101 0.93 -11.22 34.63
C VAL A 101 0.85 -12.38 33.64
N LEU A 102 1.77 -13.35 33.75
CA LEU A 102 1.80 -14.51 32.86
C LEU A 102 0.58 -15.40 33.04
N LEU A 103 0.16 -15.65 34.29
CA LEU A 103 -1.02 -16.45 34.59
C LEU A 103 -2.32 -15.78 34.12
N GLU A 104 -2.45 -14.47 34.31
CA GLU A 104 -3.67 -13.75 33.96
C GLU A 104 -3.79 -13.43 32.47
N LEU A 105 -2.68 -13.08 31.81
CA LEU A 105 -2.67 -12.61 30.42
C LEU A 105 -2.23 -13.66 29.41
N GLY A 106 -1.57 -14.74 29.84
CA GLY A 106 -1.15 -15.86 28.98
C GLY A 106 -2.19 -16.30 27.95
N PRO A 107 -3.41 -16.71 28.34
CA PRO A 107 -4.41 -17.17 27.37
C PRO A 107 -4.89 -16.06 26.42
N SER A 108 -4.94 -14.80 26.88
CA SER A 108 -5.32 -13.67 26.03
C SER A 108 -4.23 -13.32 25.00
N ILE A 109 -2.96 -13.46 25.39
CA ILE A 109 -1.80 -13.25 24.50
C ILE A 109 -1.75 -14.33 23.42
N GLU A 110 -1.97 -15.60 23.79
CA GLU A 110 -2.00 -16.71 22.83
C GLU A 110 -3.15 -16.56 21.81
N GLU A 111 -4.34 -16.17 22.27
CA GLU A 111 -5.49 -15.89 21.41
C GLU A 111 -5.18 -14.77 20.39
N ASP A 112 -4.54 -13.70 20.84
CA ASP A 112 -4.14 -12.58 19.98
C ASP A 112 -3.09 -13.00 18.95
N CYS A 113 -2.11 -13.81 19.35
CA CYS A 113 -1.09 -14.36 18.44
C CYS A 113 -1.73 -15.21 17.33
N GLN A 114 -2.70 -16.05 17.67
CA GLN A 114 -3.41 -16.88 16.69
C GLN A 114 -4.22 -16.02 15.71
N LYS A 115 -4.96 -15.03 16.22
CA LYS A 115 -5.70 -14.08 15.37
C LYS A 115 -4.78 -13.33 14.41
N TYR A 116 -3.59 -12.95 14.89
CA TYR A 116 -2.60 -12.26 14.07
C TYR A 116 -2.08 -13.16 12.93
N ILE A 117 -1.75 -14.42 13.20
CA ILE A 117 -1.31 -15.38 12.18
C ILE A 117 -2.41 -15.61 11.13
N LEU A 118 -3.66 -15.83 11.56
CA LEU A 118 -4.79 -16.03 10.65
C LEU A 118 -5.01 -14.81 9.76
N LYS A 119 -4.90 -13.61 10.33
CA LYS A 119 -5.03 -12.37 9.58
C LYS A 119 -3.90 -12.20 8.55
N GLN A 120 -2.67 -12.54 8.89
CA GLN A 120 -1.55 -12.52 7.93
C GLN A 120 -1.78 -13.48 6.77
N GLN A 121 -2.24 -14.71 7.03
CA GLN A 121 -2.53 -15.69 5.98
C GLN A 121 -3.67 -15.23 5.07
N GLN A 122 -4.72 -14.64 5.64
CA GLN A 122 -5.83 -14.06 4.89
C GLN A 122 -5.35 -12.91 3.99
N GLU A 123 -4.56 -11.97 4.52
CA GLU A 123 -3.99 -10.86 3.75
C GLU A 123 -3.03 -11.34 2.65
N GLU A 124 -2.25 -12.40 2.88
CA GLU A 124 -1.42 -13.01 1.84
C GLU A 124 -2.26 -13.66 0.73
N SER A 125 -3.41 -14.24 1.06
CA SER A 125 -4.35 -14.78 0.07
C SER A 125 -5.11 -13.72 -0.72
N GLU A 126 -5.34 -12.54 -0.11
CA GLU A 126 -6.06 -11.42 -0.71
C GLU A 126 -5.15 -10.44 -1.48
N LYS A 127 -3.83 -10.45 -1.22
CA LYS A 127 -2.87 -9.66 -2.01
C LYS A 127 -2.91 -10.14 -3.46
N PRO A 128 -3.19 -9.26 -4.44
CA PRO A 128 -3.07 -9.63 -5.84
C PRO A 128 -1.63 -10.08 -6.09
N LEU A 129 -1.45 -11.32 -6.54
CA LEU A 129 -0.16 -11.89 -6.91
C LEU A 129 0.37 -11.14 -8.14
N GLN A 130 0.93 -9.95 -7.93
CA GLN A 130 1.71 -9.27 -8.95
C GLN A 130 2.94 -10.13 -9.21
N VAL A 131 3.08 -10.57 -10.46
CA VAL A 131 4.23 -11.34 -10.91
C VAL A 131 5.49 -10.53 -10.61
N ALA A 132 6.47 -11.14 -9.95
CA ALA A 132 7.70 -10.49 -9.51
C ALA A 132 8.50 -9.81 -10.64
N ALA A 133 8.22 -10.15 -11.89
CA ALA A 133 8.75 -9.47 -13.06
C ALA A 133 7.84 -8.30 -13.44
N VAL A 134 8.10 -7.13 -12.85
CA VAL A 134 7.88 -5.87 -13.57
C VAL A 134 9.01 -5.79 -14.58
N ASP A 135 8.85 -6.49 -15.69
CA ASP A 135 9.73 -6.32 -16.82
C ASP A 135 9.37 -4.96 -17.47
N SER A 136 10.39 -4.17 -17.80
CA SER A 136 10.25 -2.90 -18.51
C SER A 136 10.10 -3.12 -20.03
N SER A 137 9.77 -4.33 -20.45
CA SER A 137 9.59 -4.66 -21.85
C SER A 137 8.20 -4.27 -22.32
N VAL A 138 8.15 -4.01 -23.61
CA VAL A 138 6.96 -3.66 -24.36
C VAL A 138 5.87 -4.72 -24.10
N PRO A 139 4.68 -4.34 -23.62
CA PRO A 139 3.57 -5.28 -23.42
C PRO A 139 3.33 -6.06 -24.72
N ARG A 140 3.44 -7.39 -24.66
CA ARG A 140 3.14 -8.29 -25.80
C ARG A 140 1.66 -8.68 -25.87
N THR A 141 0.80 -7.95 -25.15
CA THR A 141 -0.65 -8.17 -25.12
C THR A 141 -1.31 -7.50 -26.32
N ALA A 142 -2.38 -8.12 -26.83
CA ALA A 142 -3.20 -7.59 -27.93
C ALA A 142 -3.96 -6.28 -27.57
N GLU A 143 -3.73 -5.72 -26.38
CA GLU A 143 -4.36 -4.52 -25.85
C GLU A 143 -3.79 -3.21 -26.42
N LEU A 144 -2.72 -3.28 -27.23
CA LEU A 144 -2.16 -2.12 -27.93
C LEU A 144 -2.92 -1.74 -29.21
N ALA A 145 -3.93 -2.50 -29.62
CA ALA A 145 -4.70 -2.20 -30.81
C ALA A 145 -5.74 -1.09 -30.55
N GLY A 146 -5.65 0.01 -31.29
CA GLY A 146 -6.66 1.07 -31.29
C GLY A 146 -6.56 2.06 -30.13
N ILE A 147 -5.34 2.32 -29.64
CA ILE A 147 -5.08 3.36 -28.64
C ILE A 147 -4.98 4.72 -29.33
N THR A 148 -4.39 4.76 -30.53
CA THR A 148 -4.25 5.98 -31.32
C THR A 148 -5.05 5.97 -32.62
N THR A 149 -5.27 7.17 -33.16
CA THR A 149 -6.09 7.38 -34.37
C THR A 149 -5.49 6.75 -35.63
N LEU A 150 -4.17 6.55 -35.68
CA LEU A 150 -3.45 6.00 -36.83
C LEU A 150 -2.79 4.65 -36.53
N ASP A 151 -3.23 3.96 -35.47
CA ASP A 151 -2.79 2.60 -35.18
C ASP A 151 -3.14 1.63 -36.33
N ASP A 152 -2.24 0.68 -36.60
CA ASP A 152 -2.48 -0.40 -37.56
C ASP A 152 -3.67 -1.26 -37.11
N PRO A 153 -4.74 -1.42 -37.93
CA PRO A 153 -5.90 -2.23 -37.58
C PRO A 153 -5.58 -3.71 -37.33
N LEU A 154 -4.42 -4.20 -37.79
CA LEU A 154 -3.93 -5.55 -37.54
C LEU A 154 -2.97 -5.64 -36.35
N GLY A 155 -2.62 -4.51 -35.72
CA GLY A 155 -1.76 -4.44 -34.53
C GLY A 155 -0.31 -4.87 -34.75
N GLN A 156 0.15 -4.98 -36.00
CA GLN A 156 1.50 -5.48 -36.31
C GLN A 156 2.54 -4.37 -36.20
N MET A 157 2.15 -3.12 -36.44
CA MET A 157 3.01 -1.93 -36.33
C MET A 157 2.30 -0.86 -35.49
N PRO A 158 2.49 -0.86 -34.15
CA PRO A 158 1.89 0.17 -33.30
C PRO A 158 2.46 1.56 -33.63
N GLU A 159 1.63 2.58 -33.52
CA GLU A 159 2.06 3.95 -33.74
C GLU A 159 3.10 4.38 -32.67
N ARG A 160 4.26 4.86 -33.12
CA ARG A 160 5.34 5.31 -32.22
C ARG A 160 5.40 6.83 -32.16
N PHE A 161 5.72 7.34 -30.97
CA PHE A 161 5.91 8.75 -30.67
C PHE A 161 7.23 8.95 -29.93
N ASP A 162 7.88 10.09 -30.15
CA ASP A 162 9.14 10.45 -29.51
C ASP A 162 8.91 11.11 -28.14
N ALA A 163 7.79 11.81 -27.96
CA ALA A 163 7.41 12.41 -26.69
C ALA A 163 5.88 12.52 -26.55
N PHE A 164 5.41 12.50 -25.30
CA PHE A 164 4.01 12.77 -24.94
C PHE A 164 3.89 14.15 -24.30
N ILE A 165 2.88 14.91 -24.71
CA ILE A 165 2.64 16.27 -24.22
C ILE A 165 1.38 16.28 -23.34
N CYS A 166 1.58 16.63 -22.07
CA CYS A 166 0.50 16.91 -21.13
C CYS A 166 0.39 18.43 -20.94
N TYR A 167 -0.81 18.99 -21.11
CA TYR A 167 -1.06 20.43 -21.02
C TYR A 167 -2.45 20.72 -20.45
N CYS A 168 -2.63 21.92 -19.89
CA CYS A 168 -3.93 22.43 -19.48
C CYS A 168 -4.61 23.15 -20.64
N ALA A 169 -5.95 23.30 -20.61
CA ALA A 169 -6.69 24.01 -21.66
C ALA A 169 -6.18 25.45 -21.92
N SER A 170 -5.59 26.09 -20.90
CA SER A 170 -4.97 27.41 -21.00
C SER A 170 -3.70 27.45 -21.86
N ASP A 171 -2.99 26.32 -21.98
CA ASP A 171 -1.67 26.24 -22.63
C ASP A 171 -1.75 25.71 -24.08
N ILE A 172 -2.97 25.51 -24.61
CA ILE A 172 -3.18 24.90 -25.93
C ILE A 172 -2.51 25.69 -27.07
N GLN A 173 -2.49 27.03 -26.98
CA GLN A 173 -1.84 27.87 -27.98
C GLN A 173 -0.33 27.64 -28.03
N PHE A 174 0.30 27.50 -26.85
CA PHE A 174 1.73 27.20 -26.75
C PHE A 174 2.05 25.80 -27.26
N VAL A 175 1.19 24.82 -26.97
CA VAL A 175 1.36 23.45 -27.49
C VAL A 175 1.25 23.41 -29.01
N GLN A 176 0.36 24.20 -29.61
CA GLN A 176 0.26 24.32 -31.07
C GLN A 176 1.53 24.91 -31.69
N GLU A 177 2.11 25.94 -31.09
CA GLU A 177 3.40 26.50 -31.54
C GLU A 177 4.52 25.46 -31.41
N MET A 178 4.57 24.72 -30.30
CA MET A 178 5.54 23.66 -30.09
C MET A 178 5.41 22.53 -31.11
N ILE A 179 4.19 22.09 -31.44
CA ILE A 179 3.92 21.12 -32.50
C ILE A 179 4.43 21.63 -33.84
N GLN A 180 4.15 22.90 -34.18
CA GLN A 180 4.62 23.51 -35.42
C GLN A 180 6.16 23.54 -35.47
N GLN A 181 6.81 23.90 -34.38
CA GLN A 181 8.27 23.98 -34.32
C GLN A 181 8.95 22.61 -34.27
N LEU A 182 8.38 21.61 -33.62
CA LEU A 182 9.06 20.32 -33.41
C LEU A 182 8.69 19.25 -34.46
N GLU A 183 7.45 19.26 -34.97
CA GLU A 183 7.02 18.32 -36.02
C GLU A 183 7.35 18.84 -37.43
N GLN A 184 7.16 20.14 -37.69
CA GLN A 184 7.25 20.70 -39.05
C GLN A 184 8.62 21.29 -39.41
N THR A 185 9.53 21.44 -38.45
CA THR A 185 10.91 21.89 -38.71
C THR A 185 11.89 20.72 -38.81
N ASN A 186 13.19 21.01 -38.88
CA ASN A 186 14.27 20.04 -39.09
C ASN A 186 14.40 18.96 -38.00
N TYR A 187 13.68 19.06 -36.88
CA TYR A 187 13.76 18.09 -35.78
C TYR A 187 12.96 16.80 -36.05
N ARG A 188 11.92 16.82 -36.89
CA ARG A 188 11.08 15.66 -37.28
C ARG A 188 10.66 14.77 -36.11
N LEU A 189 10.38 15.37 -34.95
CA LEU A 189 9.92 14.64 -33.78
C LEU A 189 8.43 14.37 -33.93
N LYS A 190 7.98 13.15 -33.66
CA LYS A 190 6.57 12.78 -33.66
C LYS A 190 6.02 12.91 -32.24
N LEU A 191 5.16 13.90 -32.02
CA LEU A 191 4.62 14.21 -30.69
C LEU A 191 3.25 13.57 -30.51
N CYS A 192 2.98 13.02 -29.32
CA CYS A 192 1.67 12.50 -28.95
C CYS A 192 0.90 13.56 -28.16
N VAL A 193 -0.23 14.00 -28.70
CA VAL A 193 -1.12 15.01 -28.12
C VAL A 193 -2.44 14.35 -27.78
N SER A 194 -2.83 14.39 -26.51
CA SER A 194 -4.02 13.67 -26.01
C SER A 194 -5.29 13.97 -26.80
N ASP A 195 -5.54 15.24 -27.16
CA ASP A 195 -6.76 15.64 -27.86
C ASP A 195 -6.76 15.29 -29.37
N ARG A 196 -5.61 14.93 -29.95
CA ARG A 196 -5.43 14.65 -31.38
C ARG A 196 -5.22 13.16 -31.66
N ASP A 197 -4.33 12.55 -30.89
CA ASP A 197 -3.72 11.27 -31.23
C ASP A 197 -4.33 10.12 -30.44
N VAL A 198 -4.92 10.37 -29.27
CA VAL A 198 -5.51 9.32 -28.42
C VAL A 198 -6.99 9.16 -28.73
N LEU A 199 -7.41 7.92 -29.03
CA LEU A 199 -8.82 7.61 -29.23
C LEU A 199 -9.54 7.56 -27.87
N PRO A 200 -10.69 8.26 -27.71
CA PRO A 200 -11.52 8.11 -26.52
C PRO A 200 -12.13 6.70 -26.53
N GLY A 201 -11.56 5.79 -25.73
CA GLY A 201 -11.86 4.36 -25.75
C GLY A 201 -11.59 3.67 -24.41
N THR A 202 -12.06 2.42 -24.28
CA THR A 202 -12.34 1.73 -23.01
C THR A 202 -11.24 1.84 -21.95
N CYS A 203 -11.62 2.33 -20.77
CA CYS A 203 -10.75 2.39 -19.59
C CYS A 203 -10.22 0.98 -19.24
N VAL A 204 -8.98 0.68 -19.62
CA VAL A 204 -8.24 -0.47 -19.06
C VAL A 204 -7.56 0.03 -17.80
N TRP A 205 -8.20 -0.23 -16.66
CA TRP A 205 -7.63 0.09 -15.36
C TRP A 205 -6.54 -0.94 -15.03
N SER A 206 -5.28 -0.58 -15.21
CA SER A 206 -4.20 -1.26 -14.49
C SER A 206 -4.06 -0.60 -13.12
N ILE A 207 -4.55 -1.28 -12.07
CA ILE A 207 -4.30 -0.85 -10.69
C ILE A 207 -2.82 -1.09 -10.39
N ALA A 208 -1.98 -0.10 -10.71
CA ALA A 208 -0.64 -0.04 -10.16
C ALA A 208 -0.79 0.34 -8.68
N SER A 209 -0.80 -0.67 -7.81
CA SER A 209 -0.75 -0.49 -6.36
C SER A 209 0.63 0.05 -5.97
N ALA A 210 0.87 1.33 -6.22
CA ALA A 210 1.94 2.07 -5.59
C ALA A 210 1.54 2.29 -4.12
N ALA A 211 1.91 1.34 -3.27
CA ALA A 211 1.97 1.54 -1.83
C ALA A 211 3.10 2.53 -1.54
N GLY A 212 2.81 3.82 -1.75
CA GLY A 212 3.68 4.96 -1.53
C GLY A 212 2.85 6.09 -0.96
N TRP A 213 2.96 6.26 0.35
CA TRP A 213 2.18 7.18 1.14
C TRP A 213 2.42 8.65 0.69
N TRP A 214 1.32 9.37 0.43
CA TRP A 214 1.18 10.84 0.32
C TRP A 214 2.06 11.60 -0.68
N TRP A 215 1.67 11.61 -1.95
CA TRP A 215 1.56 12.85 -2.74
C TRP A 215 0.29 12.77 -3.57
N LEU A 216 -0.69 13.61 -3.22
CA LEU A 216 -1.93 13.79 -3.95
C LEU A 216 -1.59 14.54 -5.26
N SER A 217 -1.19 13.81 -6.31
CA SER A 217 -1.26 14.35 -7.67
C SER A 217 -2.51 13.76 -8.32
N GLN A 218 -3.46 14.65 -8.57
CA GLN A 218 -4.75 14.37 -9.15
C GLN A 218 -4.58 13.88 -10.60
N MET A 219 -4.23 12.61 -10.78
CA MET A 219 -4.22 11.98 -12.10
C MET A 219 -5.55 11.26 -12.35
N ILE A 220 -6.38 11.96 -13.11
CA ILE A 220 -7.34 11.48 -14.11
C ILE A 220 -8.55 10.71 -13.58
N THR A 221 -9.62 11.48 -13.33
CA THR A 221 -10.99 11.02 -13.59
C THR A 221 -11.56 11.89 -14.71
N CYS A 222 -11.35 11.49 -15.96
CA CYS A 222 -12.15 11.99 -17.08
C CYS A 222 -13.55 11.40 -16.95
N ARG A 223 -14.41 12.07 -16.18
CA ARG A 223 -15.85 11.83 -16.20
C ARG A 223 -16.38 12.41 -17.50
N ALA A 224 -16.44 11.58 -18.55
CA ALA A 224 -17.17 11.91 -19.77
C ALA A 224 -18.64 12.17 -19.39
N ARG A 225 -19.03 13.44 -19.25
CA ARG A 225 -20.44 13.82 -19.28
C ARG A 225 -20.89 13.71 -20.73
N ASN A 226 -21.66 12.67 -20.97
CA ASN A 226 -22.46 12.45 -22.16
C ASN A 226 -23.31 13.72 -22.41
N VAL A 227 -22.91 14.56 -23.36
CA VAL A 227 -23.81 15.56 -23.97
C VAL A 227 -24.14 15.03 -25.35
N THR A 228 -25.15 14.17 -25.39
CA THR A 228 -25.98 13.98 -26.57
C THR A 228 -26.60 15.33 -26.93
N SER A 229 -26.08 15.97 -27.96
CA SER A 229 -26.81 16.95 -28.76
C SER A 229 -26.38 16.75 -30.22
N ARG A 230 -26.96 15.73 -30.84
CA ARG A 230 -27.04 15.66 -32.30
C ARG A 230 -27.94 16.81 -32.75
N LEU A 231 -27.37 17.81 -33.40
CA LEU A 231 -28.13 18.61 -34.36
C LEU A 231 -27.80 18.07 -35.75
N SER A 232 -28.80 17.42 -36.32
CA SER A 232 -28.86 17.03 -37.72
C SER A 232 -28.66 18.25 -38.62
N LEU A 233 -27.71 18.20 -39.53
CA LEU A 233 -27.78 18.99 -40.76
C LEU A 233 -27.58 18.04 -41.94
N HIS A 234 -28.68 17.83 -42.65
CA HIS A 234 -28.73 17.14 -43.92
C HIS A 234 -27.83 17.83 -44.95
N SER A 235 -27.20 17.02 -45.80
CA SER A 235 -26.75 17.46 -47.12
C SER A 235 -27.93 18.07 -47.87
N ALA A 236 -27.83 19.35 -48.21
CA ALA A 236 -28.63 19.97 -49.25
C ALA A 236 -27.66 20.53 -50.28
N SER A 237 -27.51 19.80 -51.38
CA SER A 237 -26.89 20.28 -52.61
C SER A 237 -27.75 21.40 -53.20
N LEU A 238 -27.21 22.60 -53.36
CA LEU A 238 -27.77 23.59 -54.28
C LEU A 238 -26.61 24.29 -55.01
N GLN A 239 -26.48 23.91 -56.29
CA GLN A 239 -25.68 24.58 -57.30
C GLN A 239 -26.19 26.02 -57.50
N ALA A 240 -25.27 26.98 -57.50
CA ALA A 240 -25.51 28.32 -58.04
C ALA A 240 -25.20 28.31 -59.55
N PRO A 241 -26.12 28.74 -60.43
CA PRO A 241 -25.80 28.94 -61.84
C PRO A 241 -25.22 30.35 -62.06
N ILE A 242 -24.10 30.39 -62.79
CA ILE A 242 -23.60 31.59 -63.46
C ILE A 242 -24.48 31.81 -64.70
N ARG A 243 -25.06 33.00 -64.88
CA ARG A 243 -25.47 33.47 -66.20
C ARG A 243 -25.13 34.95 -66.34
N SER A 244 -24.29 35.21 -67.34
CA SER A 244 -23.99 36.51 -67.92
C SER A 244 -25.23 37.07 -68.62
N ASP A 245 -25.54 38.33 -68.32
CA ASP A 245 -25.70 39.44 -69.26
C ASP A 245 -25.69 40.76 -68.46
#